data_AF-A0A7S1WDR5-F1
#
_entry.id   AF-A0A7S1WDR5-F1
#
_cell.length_a   1.000
_cell.length_b   1.000
_cell.length_c   1.000
_cell.angle_alpha   90.00
_cell.angle_beta   90.00
_cell.angle_gamma   90.00
#
_symmetry.space_group_name_H-M   'P 1'
#
loop_
_entity.id
_entity.type
_entity.pdbx_description
1 polymer ?
#
loop_
_entity_poly.entity_id
_entity_poly.type
_entity_poly.pdbx_seq_one_letter_code
_entity_poly.pdbx_strand_id
1 'polypeptide(L)'
;PVADNAGGLAELAGLDAAVRRKTDSLDALGNTTAAVGKGFAIGSAVLTSLSLLAAFKEKVDMPEGAFDVCDPIVLAGVLLGAMLPFLFGALTMLSVGKAAGAIICEVRRQFREVTNARGFTLMSAIQRASNGEEIPPDEDVQPDSDRCVALATRAAIREMFAPA
;
A
#
# COMPACT_ATOMS: atom_id res chain seq x y z
N PRO A 1 12.14 -1.90 1.98
CA PRO A 1 11.85 -2.50 0.65
C PRO A 1 12.84 -3.59 0.21
N VAL A 2 14.15 -3.32 0.17
CA VAL A 2 15.13 -4.33 -0.26
C VAL A 2 15.17 -5.53 0.70
N ALA A 3 15.21 -5.26 2.02
CA ALA A 3 15.20 -6.31 3.05
C ALA A 3 13.91 -7.15 3.04
N ASP A 4 12.75 -6.52 2.87
CA ASP A 4 11.44 -7.18 2.70
C ASP A 4 11.46 -8.19 1.54
N ASN A 5 11.86 -7.73 0.35
CA ASN A 5 11.98 -8.59 -0.84
C ASN A 5 12.98 -9.73 -0.62
N ALA A 6 14.12 -9.46 0.04
CA ALA A 6 15.11 -10.48 0.35
C ALA A 6 14.53 -11.57 1.27
N GLY A 7 13.70 -11.18 2.25
CA GLY A 7 12.98 -12.12 3.10
C GLY A 7 11.98 -12.95 2.31
N GLY A 8 11.19 -12.32 1.43
CA GLY A 8 10.23 -13.02 0.56
C GLY A 8 10.92 -14.05 -0.35
N LEU A 9 12.05 -13.70 -0.96
CA LEU A 9 12.84 -14.63 -1.76
C LEU A 9 13.45 -15.77 -0.93
N ALA A 10 13.91 -15.48 0.29
CA ALA A 10 14.42 -16.51 1.20
C ALA A 10 13.35 -17.55 1.56
N GLU A 11 12.11 -17.10 1.78
CA GLU A 11 10.95 -17.96 2.04
C GLU A 11 10.61 -18.81 0.81
N LEU A 12 10.48 -18.17 -0.36
CA LEU A 12 10.10 -18.85 -1.61
C LEU A 12 11.16 -19.84 -2.11
N ALA A 13 12.43 -19.62 -1.78
CA ALA A 13 13.53 -20.51 -2.13
C ALA A 13 13.80 -21.60 -1.07
N GLY A 14 13.01 -21.65 0.02
CA GLY A 14 13.18 -22.64 1.08
C GLY A 14 14.54 -22.56 1.80
N LEU A 15 15.09 -21.35 1.95
CA LEU A 15 16.39 -21.17 2.61
C LEU A 15 16.31 -21.44 4.12
N ASP A 16 17.47 -21.65 4.74
CA ASP A 16 17.58 -21.88 6.18
C ASP A 16 16.88 -20.79 7.00
N ALA A 17 16.19 -21.18 8.07
CA ALA A 17 15.44 -20.28 8.93
C ALA A 17 16.30 -19.16 9.55
N ALA A 18 17.63 -19.34 9.68
CA ALA A 18 18.53 -18.28 10.12
C ALA A 18 18.64 -17.13 9.09
N VAL A 19 18.48 -17.40 7.79
CA VAL A 19 18.42 -16.37 6.75
C VAL A 19 17.15 -15.55 6.93
N ARG A 20 15.99 -16.21 7.08
CA ARG A 20 14.70 -15.54 7.30
C ARG A 20 14.70 -14.67 8.56
N ARG A 21 15.22 -15.18 9.68
CA ARG A 21 15.36 -14.40 10.93
C ARG A 21 16.21 -13.14 10.76
N LYS A 22 17.28 -13.22 9.97
CA LYS A 22 18.13 -12.05 9.66
C LYS A 22 17.39 -11.04 8.80
N THR A 23 16.70 -11.50 7.75
CA THR A 23 15.93 -10.61 6.87
C THR A 23 14.76 -9.96 7.59
N ASP A 24 14.07 -10.67 8.50
CA ASP A 24 12.99 -10.11 9.32
C ASP A 24 13.50 -9.00 10.25
N SER A 25 14.69 -9.19 10.84
CA SER A 25 15.33 -8.14 11.66
C SER A 25 15.66 -6.90 10.84
N LEU A 26 16.12 -7.08 9.60
CA LEU A 26 16.42 -5.98 8.67
C LEU A 26 15.14 -5.30 8.16
N ASP A 27 14.06 -6.06 7.92
CA ASP A 27 12.78 -5.49 7.51
C ASP A 27 12.15 -4.64 8.63
N ALA A 28 12.18 -5.13 9.87
CA ALA A 28 11.73 -4.37 11.03
C ALA A 28 12.47 -3.02 11.16
N LEU A 29 13.79 -3.03 10.96
CA LEU A 29 14.59 -1.80 10.91
C LEU A 29 14.17 -0.91 9.72
N GLY A 30 14.01 -1.50 8.54
CA GLY A 30 13.58 -0.80 7.32
C GLY A 30 12.22 -0.12 7.48
N ASN A 31 11.28 -0.73 8.18
CA ASN A 31 9.96 -0.15 8.49
C ASN A 31 10.09 1.09 9.38
N THR A 32 11.03 1.08 10.34
CA THR A 32 11.34 2.26 11.16
C THR A 32 11.96 3.37 10.32
N THR A 33 12.93 3.05 9.44
CA THR A 33 13.53 4.04 8.53
C THR A 33 12.50 4.63 7.56
N ALA A 34 11.57 3.82 7.05
CA ALA A 34 10.48 4.29 6.20
C ALA A 34 9.57 5.29 6.93
N ALA A 35 9.30 5.06 8.22
CA ALA A 35 8.54 6.00 9.06
C ALA A 35 9.29 7.32 9.25
N VAL A 36 10.60 7.28 9.53
CA VAL A 36 11.44 8.49 9.62
C VAL A 36 11.42 9.27 8.30
N GLY A 37 11.53 8.59 7.17
CA GLY A 37 11.44 9.19 5.84
C GLY A 37 10.10 9.89 5.59
N LYS A 38 8.98 9.26 5.96
CA LYS A 38 7.64 9.89 5.90
C LYS A 38 7.57 11.15 6.78
N GLY A 39 8.12 11.11 7.99
CA GLY A 39 8.17 12.26 8.88
C GLY A 39 8.95 13.44 8.30
N PHE A 40 10.12 13.17 7.70
CA PHE A 40 10.94 14.20 7.05
C PHE A 40 10.24 14.81 5.83
N ALA A 41 9.58 13.98 5.00
CA ALA A 41 8.80 14.45 3.85
C ALA A 41 7.64 15.36 4.29
N ILE A 42 6.90 14.99 5.33
CA ILE A 42 5.80 15.82 5.87
C ILE A 42 6.36 17.14 6.43
N GLY A 43 7.41 17.09 7.25
CA GLY A 43 8.00 18.29 7.85
C GLY A 43 8.52 19.28 6.79
N SER A 44 9.24 18.79 5.79
CA SER A 44 9.73 19.63 4.67
C SER A 44 8.58 20.19 3.82
N ALA A 45 7.53 19.40 3.57
CA ALA A 45 6.34 19.86 2.86
C ALA A 45 5.62 20.99 3.60
N VAL A 46 5.48 20.91 4.92
CA VAL A 46 4.86 21.97 5.73
C VAL A 46 5.65 23.29 5.64
N LEU A 47 6.97 23.24 5.85
CA LEU A 47 7.82 24.43 5.77
C LEU A 47 7.81 25.06 4.37
N THR A 48 7.83 24.21 3.33
CA THR A 48 7.74 24.65 1.94
C THR A 48 6.37 25.28 1.65
N SER A 49 5.28 24.68 2.13
CA SER A 49 3.92 25.20 1.94
C SER A 49 3.72 26.55 2.61
N LEU A 50 4.28 26.78 3.81
CA LEU A 50 4.26 28.08 4.46
C LEU A 50 5.04 29.15 3.67
N SER A 51 6.20 28.76 3.12
CA SER A 51 7.00 29.66 2.27
C SER A 51 6.28 30.02 0.98
N LEU A 52 5.63 29.04 0.34
CA LEU A 52 4.80 29.25 -0.85
C LEU A 52 3.58 30.12 -0.55
N LEU A 53 2.97 29.97 0.63
CA LEU A 53 1.86 30.83 1.06
C LEU A 53 2.32 32.28 1.24
N ALA A 54 3.48 32.52 1.83
CA ALA A 54 4.05 33.86 1.95
C ALA A 54 4.33 34.47 0.55
N ALA A 55 4.94 33.71 -0.35
CA ALA A 55 5.18 34.14 -1.73
C ALA A 55 3.87 34.38 -2.51
N PHE A 56 2.84 33.55 -2.29
CA PHE A 56 1.52 33.73 -2.87
C PHE A 56 0.91 35.07 -2.44
N LYS A 57 0.93 35.38 -1.14
CA LYS A 57 0.43 36.65 -0.59
C LYS A 57 1.08 37.86 -1.25
N GLU A 58 2.40 37.82 -1.46
CA GLU A 58 3.14 38.88 -2.13
C GLU A 58 2.74 39.01 -3.61
N LYS A 59 2.52 37.88 -4.31
CA LYS A 59 2.21 37.88 -5.74
C LYS A 59 0.81 38.34 -6.10
N VAL A 60 -0.16 38.15 -5.21
CA VAL A 60 -1.55 38.59 -5.46
C VAL A 60 -1.81 40.05 -5.06
N ASP A 61 -0.77 40.78 -4.63
CA ASP A 61 -0.83 42.20 -4.21
C ASP A 61 -1.98 42.48 -3.25
N MET A 62 -2.20 41.55 -2.31
CA MET A 62 -3.34 41.63 -1.40
C MET A 62 -3.11 42.70 -0.33
N PRO A 63 -4.14 43.51 0.01
CA PRO A 63 -4.03 44.50 1.06
C PRO A 63 -3.72 43.87 2.42
N GLU A 64 -3.00 44.61 3.27
CA GLU A 64 -2.74 44.20 4.64
C GLU A 64 -4.05 43.91 5.38
N GLY A 65 -4.15 42.73 6.01
CA GLY A 65 -5.37 42.27 6.69
C GLY A 65 -6.32 41.42 5.85
N ALA A 66 -6.07 41.23 4.54
CA ALA A 66 -6.93 40.39 3.67
C ALA A 66 -6.92 38.87 4.02
N PHE A 67 -5.97 38.42 4.85
CA PHE A 67 -5.86 37.05 5.37
C PHE A 67 -6.25 36.99 6.85
N ASP A 68 -7.29 37.70 7.25
CA ASP A 68 -7.87 37.54 8.58
C ASP A 68 -8.70 36.25 8.63
N VAL A 69 -8.41 35.38 9.59
CA VAL A 69 -9.18 34.15 9.81
C VAL A 69 -10.61 34.47 10.28
N CYS A 70 -10.86 35.68 10.79
CA CYS A 70 -12.20 36.16 11.11
C CYS A 70 -13.02 36.54 9.85
N ASP A 71 -12.37 36.73 8.70
CA ASP A 71 -13.10 36.96 7.45
C ASP A 71 -13.87 35.68 7.06
N PRO A 72 -15.19 35.77 6.80
CA PRO A 72 -16.02 34.59 6.50
C PRO A 72 -15.54 33.79 5.29
N ILE A 73 -14.97 34.45 4.27
CA ILE A 73 -14.49 33.79 3.04
C ILE A 73 -13.20 33.03 3.35
N VAL A 74 -12.27 33.66 4.09
CA VAL A 74 -11.02 33.02 4.51
C VAL A 74 -11.30 31.83 5.42
N LEU A 75 -12.18 31.99 6.42
CA LEU A 75 -12.55 30.91 7.33
C LEU A 75 -13.18 29.73 6.59
N ALA A 76 -14.10 29.99 5.66
CA ALA A 76 -14.71 28.95 4.83
C ALA A 76 -13.65 28.22 3.99
N GLY A 77 -12.68 28.95 3.42
CA GLY A 77 -11.54 28.38 2.69
C GLY A 77 -10.65 27.49 3.56
N VAL A 78 -10.34 27.91 4.79
CA VAL A 78 -9.55 27.12 5.75
C VAL A 78 -10.29 25.83 6.13
N LEU A 79 -11.58 25.90 6.42
CA LEU A 79 -12.40 24.72 6.77
C LEU A 79 -12.49 23.74 5.60
N LEU A 80 -12.74 24.24 4.38
CA LEU A 80 -12.79 23.42 3.17
C LEU A 80 -11.42 22.79 2.88
N GLY A 81 -10.34 23.56 2.98
CA GLY A 81 -8.97 23.08 2.83
C GLY A 81 -8.62 22.00 3.86
N ALA A 82 -9.01 22.17 5.12
CA ALA A 82 -8.79 21.19 6.19
C ALA A 82 -9.54 19.86 5.96
N MET A 83 -10.65 19.87 5.20
CA MET A 83 -11.36 18.66 4.82
C MET A 83 -10.70 17.88 3.67
N LEU A 84 -9.90 18.54 2.81
CA LEU A 84 -9.32 17.89 1.63
C LEU A 84 -8.43 16.67 1.96
N PRO A 85 -7.57 16.68 3.00
CA PRO A 85 -6.81 15.49 3.37
C PRO A 85 -7.69 14.30 3.79
N PHE A 86 -8.82 14.56 4.46
CA PHE A 86 -9.78 13.52 4.84
C PHE A 86 -10.50 12.95 3.62
N LEU A 87 -10.89 13.81 2.67
CA LEU A 87 -11.49 13.36 1.41
C LEU A 87 -10.50 12.51 0.60
N PHE A 88 -9.25 12.96 0.46
CA PHE A 88 -8.19 12.22 -0.20
C PHE A 88 -7.92 10.87 0.48
N GLY A 89 -7.85 10.86 1.81
CA GLY A 89 -7.70 9.63 2.60
C GLY A 89 -8.86 8.66 2.40
N ALA A 90 -10.11 9.15 2.39
CA ALA A 90 -11.29 8.32 2.16
C ALA A 90 -11.30 7.70 0.75
N LEU A 91 -10.99 8.48 -0.29
CA LEU A 91 -10.92 7.99 -1.66
C LEU A 91 -9.85 6.90 -1.80
N THR A 92 -8.63 7.16 -1.32
CA THR A 92 -7.52 6.19 -1.41
C THR A 92 -7.80 4.91 -0.61
N MET A 93 -8.36 4.99 0.60
CA MET A 93 -8.73 3.81 1.39
C MET A 93 -9.86 3.00 0.73
N LEU A 94 -10.86 3.67 0.14
CA LEU A 94 -11.93 2.99 -0.59
C LEU A 94 -11.38 2.23 -1.79
N SER A 95 -10.46 2.82 -2.54
CA SER A 95 -9.80 2.20 -3.68
C SER A 95 -8.96 0.98 -3.28
N VAL A 96 -8.18 1.07 -2.20
CA VAL A 96 -7.45 -0.07 -1.63
C VAL A 96 -8.41 -1.18 -1.19
N GLY A 97 -9.51 -0.84 -0.53
CA GLY A 97 -10.52 -1.79 -0.08
C GLY A 97 -11.15 -2.58 -1.23
N LYS A 98 -11.51 -1.91 -2.33
CA LYS A 98 -12.03 -2.57 -3.55
C LYS A 98 -10.99 -3.52 -4.16
N ALA A 99 -9.75 -3.07 -4.31
CA ALA A 99 -8.68 -3.86 -4.91
C ALA A 99 -8.35 -5.10 -4.05
N ALA A 100 -8.19 -4.91 -2.74
CA ALA A 100 -7.95 -5.99 -1.79
C ALA A 100 -9.10 -7.00 -1.78
N GLY A 101 -10.35 -6.53 -1.80
CA GLY A 101 -11.53 -7.39 -1.89
C GLY A 101 -11.51 -8.27 -3.14
N ALA A 102 -11.18 -7.70 -4.31
CA ALA A 102 -11.05 -8.46 -5.55
C ALA A 102 -9.94 -9.53 -5.49
N ILE A 103 -8.77 -9.18 -4.94
CA ILE A 103 -7.66 -10.12 -4.75
C ILE A 103 -8.05 -11.25 -3.80
N ILE A 104 -8.72 -10.95 -2.69
CA ILE A 104 -9.20 -11.97 -1.73
C ILE A 104 -10.18 -12.93 -2.40
N CYS A 105 -11.13 -12.40 -3.19
CA CYS A 105 -12.06 -13.23 -3.95
C CYS A 105 -11.33 -14.16 -4.94
N GLU A 106 -10.32 -13.65 -5.64
CA GLU A 106 -9.52 -14.44 -6.59
C GLU A 106 -8.67 -15.51 -5.88
N VAL A 107 -7.98 -15.17 -4.80
CA VAL A 107 -7.20 -16.16 -4.02
C VAL A 107 -8.12 -17.25 -3.47
N ARG A 108 -9.30 -16.89 -2.94
CA ARG A 108 -10.31 -17.87 -2.48
C ARG A 108 -10.88 -18.73 -3.60
N ARG A 109 -10.95 -18.19 -4.82
CA ARG A 109 -11.33 -18.96 -6.01
C ARG A 109 -10.22 -19.94 -6.36
N GLN A 110 -8.98 -19.49 -6.43
CA GLN A 110 -7.83 -20.35 -6.74
C GLN A 110 -7.69 -21.50 -5.75
N PHE A 111 -7.86 -21.24 -4.45
CA PHE A 111 -7.82 -22.28 -3.42
C PHE A 111 -8.86 -23.39 -3.66
N ARG A 112 -10.04 -23.05 -4.18
CA ARG A 112 -11.14 -24.01 -4.39
C ARG A 112 -11.11 -24.70 -5.75
N GLU A 113 -10.69 -23.99 -6.80
CA GLU A 113 -10.88 -24.42 -8.19
C GLU A 113 -9.59 -24.84 -8.88
N VAL A 114 -8.43 -24.31 -8.48
CA VAL A 114 -7.16 -24.66 -9.14
C VAL A 114 -6.71 -26.01 -8.65
N THR A 115 -6.54 -26.94 -9.59
CA THR A 115 -6.08 -28.30 -9.33
C THR A 115 -4.91 -28.66 -10.23
N ASN A 116 -4.12 -29.64 -9.78
CA ASN A 116 -3.12 -30.27 -10.63
C ASN A 116 -3.73 -31.41 -11.46
N ALA A 117 -2.90 -32.05 -12.30
CA ALA A 117 -3.32 -33.15 -13.19
C ALA A 117 -3.92 -34.37 -12.46
N ARG A 118 -3.64 -34.52 -11.16
CA ARG A 118 -4.15 -35.62 -10.31
C ARG A 118 -5.39 -35.24 -9.51
N GLY A 119 -5.87 -34.00 -9.63
CA GLY A 119 -7.05 -33.50 -8.94
C GLY A 119 -6.81 -32.97 -7.53
N PHE A 120 -5.56 -32.83 -7.08
CA PHE A 120 -5.25 -32.14 -5.83
C PHE A 120 -5.50 -30.65 -5.98
N THR A 121 -6.14 -30.05 -4.98
CA THR A 121 -6.47 -28.62 -4.97
C THR A 121 -5.32 -27.79 -4.42
N LEU A 122 -5.25 -26.53 -4.82
CA LEU A 122 -4.31 -25.58 -4.23
C LEU A 122 -4.50 -25.44 -2.71
N MET A 123 -5.75 -25.51 -2.23
CA MET A 123 -6.03 -25.51 -0.79
C MET A 123 -5.37 -26.69 -0.06
N SER A 124 -5.47 -27.91 -0.61
CA SER A 124 -4.86 -29.09 0.03
C SER A 124 -3.34 -28.98 0.11
N ALA A 125 -2.69 -28.46 -0.94
CA ALA A 125 -1.25 -28.22 -0.91
C ALA A 125 -0.86 -27.19 0.16
N ILE A 126 -1.58 -26.07 0.23
CA ILE A 126 -1.32 -25.01 1.22
C ILE A 126 -1.57 -25.47 2.66
N GLN A 127 -2.60 -26.30 2.88
CA GLN A 127 -2.89 -26.85 4.21
C GLN A 127 -1.75 -27.75 4.71
N ARG A 128 -1.17 -28.59 3.84
CA ARG A 128 0.00 -29.42 4.19
C ARG A 128 1.22 -28.57 4.50
N ALA A 129 1.55 -27.59 3.65
CA ALA A 129 2.64 -26.67 3.92
C ALA A 129 2.45 -25.90 5.24
N SER A 130 1.21 -25.49 5.55
CA SER A 130 0.88 -24.81 6.81
C SER A 130 1.07 -25.70 8.05
N ASN A 131 0.96 -27.03 7.89
CA ASN A 131 1.24 -28.01 8.94
C ASN A 131 2.74 -28.35 9.04
N GLY A 132 3.59 -27.77 8.19
CA GLY A 132 5.02 -28.08 8.12
C GLY A 132 5.33 -29.39 7.39
N GLU A 133 4.38 -29.93 6.62
CA GLU A 133 4.60 -31.11 5.79
C GLU A 133 5.20 -30.70 4.44
N GLU A 134 6.18 -31.47 3.94
CA GLU A 134 6.65 -31.32 2.57
C GLU A 134 5.54 -31.70 1.58
N ILE A 135 5.39 -30.89 0.53
CA ILE A 135 4.44 -31.14 -0.55
C ILE A 135 5.12 -32.06 -1.57
N PRO A 136 4.61 -33.29 -1.80
CA PRO A 136 5.10 -34.16 -2.86
C PRO A 136 4.96 -33.49 -4.24
N PRO A 137 5.90 -33.70 -5.18
CA PRO A 137 5.83 -33.08 -6.51
C PRO A 137 4.55 -33.40 -7.30
N ASP A 138 3.91 -34.52 -6.98
CA ASP A 138 2.66 -34.98 -7.60
C ASP A 138 1.39 -34.40 -6.96
N GLU A 139 1.51 -33.80 -5.79
CA GLU A 139 0.46 -33.07 -5.07
C GLU A 139 0.63 -31.55 -5.16
N ASP A 140 1.77 -31.07 -5.68
CA ASP A 140 2.05 -29.66 -5.87
C ASP A 140 1.07 -29.05 -6.89
N VAL A 141 0.65 -27.82 -6.60
CA VAL A 141 -0.33 -27.07 -7.38
C VAL A 141 0.18 -25.64 -7.53
N GLN A 142 0.46 -25.24 -8.77
CA GLN A 142 0.98 -23.91 -9.04
C GLN A 142 -0.16 -22.87 -9.00
N PRO A 143 -0.03 -21.80 -8.19
CA PRO A 143 -1.00 -20.71 -8.19
C PRO A 143 -0.87 -19.82 -9.43
N ASP A 144 -1.94 -19.09 -9.76
CA ASP A 144 -1.94 -18.10 -10.85
C ASP A 144 -1.66 -16.70 -10.25
N SER A 145 -0.37 -16.36 -10.15
CA SER A 145 0.07 -15.05 -9.67
C SER A 145 -0.25 -13.91 -10.65
N ASP A 146 -0.26 -14.19 -11.96
CA ASP A 146 -0.47 -13.19 -13.01
C ASP A 146 -1.86 -12.56 -12.90
N ARG A 147 -2.88 -13.35 -12.56
CA ARG A 147 -4.23 -12.82 -12.27
C ARG A 147 -4.25 -11.83 -11.11
N CYS A 148 -3.58 -12.15 -10.01
CA CYS A 148 -3.50 -11.26 -8.85
C CYS A 148 -2.79 -9.95 -9.20
N VAL A 149 -1.69 -10.05 -9.97
CA VAL A 149 -0.97 -8.88 -10.48
C VAL A 149 -1.88 -8.04 -11.39
N ALA A 150 -2.58 -8.65 -12.34
CA ALA A 150 -3.47 -7.95 -13.26
C ALA A 150 -4.62 -7.22 -12.55
N LEU A 151 -5.20 -7.82 -11.50
CA LEU A 151 -6.21 -7.19 -10.65
C LEU A 151 -5.66 -5.95 -9.94
N ALA A 152 -4.50 -6.08 -9.31
CA ALA A 152 -3.84 -4.97 -8.62
C ALA A 152 -3.48 -3.83 -9.60
N THR A 153 -2.89 -4.16 -10.76
CA THR A 153 -2.51 -3.20 -11.79
C THR A 153 -3.73 -2.44 -12.34
N ARG A 154 -4.80 -3.15 -12.71
CA ARG A 154 -6.01 -2.52 -13.25
C ARG A 154 -6.66 -1.61 -12.22
N ALA A 155 -6.74 -2.05 -10.97
CA ALA A 155 -7.31 -1.25 -9.88
C ALA A 155 -6.47 0.01 -9.64
N ALA A 156 -5.15 -0.11 -9.55
CA ALA A 156 -4.25 1.02 -9.36
C ALA A 156 -4.40 2.07 -10.47
N ILE A 157 -4.35 1.65 -11.75
CA ILE A 157 -4.47 2.57 -12.90
C ILE A 157 -5.84 3.25 -12.94
N ARG A 158 -6.91 2.54 -12.62
CA ARG A 158 -8.25 3.11 -12.66
C ARG A 158 -8.51 4.06 -11.50
N GLU A 159 -8.12 3.68 -10.30
CA GLU A 159 -8.50 4.37 -9.08
C GLU A 159 -7.55 5.54 -8.74
N MET A 160 -6.35 5.61 -9.34
CA MET A 160 -5.41 6.72 -9.11
C MET A 160 -5.90 8.09 -9.61
N PHE A 161 -6.87 8.13 -10.54
CA PHE A 161 -7.33 9.38 -11.14
C PHE A 161 -8.20 10.23 -10.21
N ALA A 162 -8.99 9.62 -9.33
CA ALA A 162 -9.92 10.38 -8.50
C ALA A 162 -9.25 11.16 -7.35
N PRO A 163 -8.17 10.66 -6.71
CA PRO A 163 -7.43 11.42 -5.72
C PRO A 163 -6.42 12.42 -6.31
N ALA A 164 -6.03 12.28 -7.58
CA ALA A 164 -5.03 13.12 -8.25
C ALA A 164 -5.55 14.53 -8.55
#